data_AF-A0A660WTY5-F1
#
_entry.id   AF-A0A660WTY5-F1
#
_cell.length_a   1.000
_cell.length_b   1.000
_cell.length_c   1.000
_cell.angle_alpha   90.00
_cell.angle_beta   90.00
_cell.angle_gamma   90.00
#
_symmetry.space_group_name_H-M   'P 1'
#
loop_
_entity.id
_entity.type
_entity.pdbx_description
1 polymer ?
#
loop_
_entity_poly.entity_id
_entity_poly.type
_entity_poly.pdbx_seq_one_letter_code
_entity_poly.pdbx_strand_id
1 'polypeptide(L)'
;MPPPETVSNEIVELVGKLKGGGDNQEILAELIKLSIKKLLQKILLEAEVEEYIGKEYYERGKDREGYRNGYKPAHIKTAEGKIRIEKPQVSDTKETFQSEVWEHIEGDTEQLEKIAIEMYVRGCSTQDRRSY
;
A
#
# COMPACT_ATOMS: atom_id res chain seq x y z
N MET A 1 9.47 -11.98 -4.40
CA MET A 1 9.20 -10.87 -3.47
C MET A 1 7.70 -10.60 -3.52
N PRO A 2 6.99 -10.50 -2.38
CA PRO A 2 5.57 -10.18 -2.36
C PRO A 2 5.31 -8.80 -3.03
N PRO A 3 4.13 -8.59 -3.65
CA PRO A 3 3.84 -7.35 -4.40
C PRO A 3 4.14 -6.03 -3.64
N PRO A 4 3.85 -5.89 -2.33
CA PRO A 4 4.13 -4.66 -1.58
C PRO A 4 5.63 -4.32 -1.44
N GLU A 5 6.48 -5.33 -1.46
CA GLU A 5 7.92 -5.16 -1.38
C GLU A 5 8.51 -4.72 -2.72
N THR A 6 7.99 -5.22 -3.84
CA THR A 6 8.37 -4.78 -5.19
C THR A 6 8.12 -3.28 -5.37
N VAL A 7 6.95 -2.79 -4.94
CA VAL A 7 6.61 -1.36 -5.00
C VAL A 7 7.57 -0.49 -4.20
N SER A 8 8.07 -0.99 -3.06
CA SER A 8 9.02 -0.25 -2.23
C SER A 8 10.36 -0.06 -2.94
N ASN A 9 10.82 -1.06 -3.70
CA ASN A 9 12.05 -0.97 -4.49
C ASN A 9 11.89 0.01 -5.66
N GLU A 10 10.78 -0.06 -6.38
CA GLU A 10 10.47 0.85 -7.50
C GLU A 10 10.48 2.32 -7.04
N ILE A 11 9.92 2.63 -5.86
CA ILE A 11 9.98 3.97 -5.27
C ILE A 11 11.41 4.43 -5.03
N VAL A 12 12.27 3.57 -4.48
CA VAL A 12 13.68 3.90 -4.21
C VAL A 12 14.43 4.21 -5.51
N GLU A 13 14.17 3.46 -6.58
CA GLU A 13 14.74 3.72 -7.90
C GLU A 13 14.30 5.08 -8.47
N LEU A 14 13.01 5.43 -8.37
CA LEU A 14 12.51 6.73 -8.82
C LEU A 14 13.13 7.89 -8.04
N VAL A 15 13.31 7.74 -6.72
CA VAL A 15 14.00 8.75 -5.90
C VAL A 15 15.47 8.90 -6.34
N GLY A 16 16.11 7.81 -6.75
CA GLY A 16 17.44 7.86 -7.37
C GLY A 16 17.45 8.67 -8.66
N LYS A 17 16.45 8.49 -9.53
CA LYS A 17 16.30 9.24 -10.79
C LYS A 17 16.02 10.73 -10.58
N LEU A 18 15.22 11.09 -9.58
CA LEU A 18 15.00 12.51 -9.21
C LEU A 18 16.31 13.22 -8.87
N LYS A 19 17.20 12.54 -8.13
CA LYS A 19 18.53 13.09 -7.79
C LYS A 19 19.45 13.22 -8.99
N GLY A 20 19.19 12.47 -10.07
CA GLY A 20 20.00 12.40 -11.28
C GLY A 20 19.61 13.38 -12.39
N GLY A 21 18.60 14.24 -12.18
CA GLY A 21 18.20 15.28 -13.16
C GLY A 21 17.31 14.80 -14.30
N GLY A 22 16.49 13.76 -14.10
CA GLY A 22 15.46 13.34 -15.05
C GLY A 22 14.28 14.32 -15.14
N ASP A 23 13.29 14.03 -15.99
CA ASP A 23 12.06 14.82 -16.05
C ASP A 23 11.28 14.71 -14.74
N ASN A 24 11.32 15.80 -13.97
CA ASN A 24 10.69 15.86 -12.66
C ASN A 24 9.18 15.62 -12.72
N GLN A 25 8.48 16.05 -13.78
CA GLN A 25 7.02 15.89 -13.86
C GLN A 25 6.64 14.42 -14.00
N GLU A 26 7.28 13.71 -14.93
CA GLU A 26 7.04 12.28 -15.16
C GLU A 26 7.41 11.45 -13.93
N ILE A 27 8.55 11.75 -13.31
CA ILE A 27 9.00 10.99 -12.14
C ILE A 27 8.08 11.23 -10.94
N LEU A 28 7.61 12.47 -10.71
CA LEU A 28 6.69 12.77 -9.62
C LEU A 28 5.32 12.11 -9.82
N ALA A 29 4.78 12.09 -11.04
CA ALA A 29 3.53 11.41 -11.34
C ALA A 29 3.62 9.89 -11.05
N GLU A 30 4.71 9.24 -11.46
CA GLU A 30 4.92 7.81 -11.18
C GLU A 30 5.14 7.56 -9.68
N LEU A 31 5.85 8.44 -8.99
CA LEU A 31 6.05 8.36 -7.55
C LEU A 31 4.72 8.46 -6.78
N ILE A 32 3.80 9.33 -7.20
CA ILE A 32 2.46 9.45 -6.60
C ILE A 32 1.70 8.13 -6.78
N LYS A 33 1.69 7.56 -7.99
CA LYS A 33 1.03 6.27 -8.25
C LYS A 33 1.57 5.14 -7.38
N LEU A 34 2.88 5.02 -7.27
CA LEU A 34 3.51 3.99 -6.45
C LEU A 34 3.28 4.23 -4.95
N SER A 35 3.23 5.48 -4.51
CA SER A 35 2.93 5.84 -3.13
C SER A 35 1.52 5.45 -2.73
N ILE A 36 0.54 5.75 -3.59
CA ILE A 36 -0.86 5.31 -3.43
C ILE A 36 -0.93 3.78 -3.39
N LYS A 37 -0.27 3.10 -4.35
CA LYS A 37 -0.22 1.64 -4.41
C LYS A 37 0.35 1.03 -3.13
N LYS A 38 1.42 1.62 -2.60
CA LYS A 38 2.06 1.18 -1.36
C LYS A 38 1.18 1.43 -0.14
N LEU A 39 0.55 2.60 -0.04
CA LEU A 39 -0.37 2.93 1.05
C LEU A 39 -1.52 1.91 1.10
N LEU A 40 -2.20 1.68 -0.03
CA LEU A 40 -3.28 0.70 -0.09
C LEU A 40 -2.81 -0.71 0.21
N GLN A 41 -1.82 -1.22 -0.53
CA GLN A 41 -1.41 -2.62 -0.41
C GLN A 41 -0.76 -2.87 0.95
N LYS A 42 0.30 -2.13 1.28
CA LYS A 42 1.15 -2.47 2.42
C LYS A 42 0.61 -1.98 3.76
N ILE A 43 -0.02 -0.81 3.79
CA ILE A 43 -0.36 -0.16 5.06
C ILE A 43 -1.80 -0.49 5.43
N LEU A 44 -2.73 -0.46 4.48
CA LEU A 44 -4.15 -0.60 4.79
C LEU A 44 -4.61 -2.06 4.63
N LEU A 45 -4.48 -2.66 3.45
CA LEU A 45 -5.01 -4.01 3.19
C LEU A 45 -4.23 -5.11 3.92
N GLU A 46 -2.91 -5.00 3.98
CA GLU A 46 -2.09 -5.95 4.73
C GLU A 46 -2.35 -5.87 6.24
N ALA A 47 -2.55 -4.66 6.79
CA ALA A 47 -2.89 -4.50 8.20
C ALA A 47 -4.28 -5.06 8.53
N GLU A 48 -5.27 -4.85 7.65
CA GLU A 48 -6.60 -5.46 7.79
C GLU A 48 -6.52 -6.99 7.79
N VAL A 49 -5.69 -7.59 6.93
CA VAL A 49 -5.49 -9.05 6.92
C VAL A 49 -4.76 -9.54 8.16
N GLU A 50 -3.78 -8.79 8.66
CA GLU A 50 -3.11 -9.12 9.93
C GLU A 50 -4.08 -9.05 11.12
N GLU A 51 -4.96 -8.05 11.15
CA GLU A 51 -6.01 -7.95 12.14
C GLU A 51 -7.02 -9.09 12.01
N TYR A 52 -7.46 -9.41 10.79
CA TYR A 52 -8.43 -10.47 10.53
C TYR A 52 -7.91 -11.86 10.94
N ILE A 53 -6.69 -12.22 10.51
CA ILE A 53 -6.06 -13.49 10.88
C ILE A 53 -5.64 -13.49 12.37
N GLY A 54 -5.40 -12.31 12.95
CA GLY A 54 -4.90 -12.08 14.30
C GLY A 54 -5.95 -11.65 15.34
N LYS A 55 -7.25 -11.70 15.03
CA LYS A 55 -8.34 -11.29 15.95
C LYS A 55 -8.43 -12.13 17.25
N GLU A 56 -7.69 -13.24 17.36
CA GLU A 56 -7.45 -13.95 18.63
C GLU A 56 -6.16 -13.53 19.34
N TYR A 57 -5.85 -12.23 19.39
CA TYR A 57 -4.63 -11.73 20.04
C TYR A 57 -4.69 -11.79 21.58
N TYR A 58 -4.97 -12.96 22.17
CA TYR A 58 -4.54 -13.37 23.51
C TYR A 58 -4.46 -14.88 23.74
N GLU A 59 -4.60 -15.75 22.73
CA GLU A 59 -4.34 -17.17 22.93
C GLU A 59 -3.02 -17.59 22.26
N ARG A 60 -1.98 -17.75 23.10
CA ARG A 60 -0.84 -18.58 22.73
C ARG A 60 -1.31 -20.03 22.62
N GLY A 61 -1.95 -20.39 21.52
CA GLY A 61 -2.31 -21.77 21.24
C GLY A 61 -3.49 -21.94 20.29
N LYS A 62 -3.18 -22.27 19.05
CA LYS A 62 -3.96 -23.13 18.13
C LYS A 62 -5.08 -22.57 17.24
N ASP A 63 -5.74 -21.45 17.51
CA ASP A 63 -6.83 -21.00 16.62
C ASP A 63 -6.46 -19.75 15.81
N ARG A 64 -5.85 -19.96 14.63
CA ARG A 64 -5.72 -18.92 13.60
C ARG A 64 -6.94 -18.98 12.71
N GLU A 65 -7.62 -17.86 12.50
CA GLU A 65 -8.68 -17.78 11.49
C GLU A 65 -8.07 -17.64 10.09
N GLY A 66 -7.74 -18.79 9.50
CA GLY A 66 -7.29 -18.92 8.13
C GLY A 66 -5.83 -18.56 7.85
N TYR A 67 -5.50 -18.59 6.56
CA TYR A 67 -4.14 -18.40 6.04
C TYR A 67 -4.15 -17.46 4.84
N ARG A 68 -3.06 -16.71 4.69
CA ARG A 68 -2.80 -15.89 3.50
C ARG A 68 -2.70 -16.77 2.26
N ASN A 69 -3.46 -16.45 1.23
CA ASN A 69 -3.60 -17.23 0.00
C ASN A 69 -3.32 -16.41 -1.26
N GLY A 70 -2.17 -15.73 -1.27
CA GLY A 70 -1.73 -14.91 -2.40
C GLY A 70 -2.53 -13.61 -2.55
N TYR A 71 -2.62 -13.14 -3.80
CA TYR A 71 -3.19 -11.83 -4.13
C TYR A 71 -4.11 -11.92 -5.35
N LYS A 72 -5.19 -11.13 -5.34
CA LYS A 72 -6.09 -10.93 -6.48
C LYS A 72 -5.93 -9.53 -7.07
N PRO A 73 -5.88 -9.38 -8.40
CA PRO A 73 -5.78 -8.07 -9.03
C PRO A 73 -7.08 -7.28 -8.86
N ALA A 74 -6.93 -5.99 -8.56
CA ALA A 74 -7.98 -4.99 -8.51
C ALA A 74 -7.46 -3.67 -9.07
N HIS A 75 -8.35 -2.68 -9.22
CA HIS A 75 -7.95 -1.39 -9.78
C HIS A 75 -8.68 -0.24 -9.10
N ILE A 76 -7.96 0.85 -8.90
CA ILE A 76 -8.51 2.14 -8.52
C ILE A 76 -8.33 3.13 -9.67
N LYS A 77 -9.23 4.10 -9.79
CA LYS A 77 -9.13 5.20 -10.77
C LYS A 77 -8.68 6.44 -10.03
N THR A 78 -7.52 6.99 -10.37
CA THR A 78 -6.99 8.19 -9.75
C THR A 78 -6.84 9.29 -10.81
N ALA A 79 -6.54 10.53 -10.41
CA ALA A 79 -6.27 11.63 -11.33
C ALA A 79 -5.07 11.32 -12.23
N GLU A 80 -4.08 10.64 -11.68
CA GLU A 80 -2.89 10.14 -12.39
C GLU A 80 -3.16 8.90 -13.26
N GLY A 81 -4.37 8.37 -13.26
CA GLY A 81 -4.81 7.26 -14.10
C GLY A 81 -5.21 6.00 -13.32
N LYS A 82 -5.33 4.88 -14.03
CA LYS A 82 -5.76 3.61 -13.44
C LYS A 82 -4.58 2.90 -12.79
N ILE A 83 -4.65 2.68 -11.48
CA ILE A 83 -3.59 2.00 -10.72
C ILE A 83 -4.03 0.56 -10.44
N ARG A 84 -3.17 -0.41 -10.78
CA ARG A 84 -3.38 -1.82 -10.44
C ARG A 84 -2.96 -2.10 -9.00
N ILE A 85 -3.87 -2.70 -8.25
CA ILE A 85 -3.70 -3.11 -6.86
C ILE A 85 -3.71 -4.63 -6.77
N GLU A 86 -2.80 -5.20 -5.98
CA GLU A 86 -2.78 -6.62 -5.64
C GLU A 86 -3.42 -6.75 -4.25
N LYS A 87 -4.70 -7.13 -4.19
CA LYS A 87 -5.43 -7.28 -2.92
C LYS A 87 -5.05 -8.61 -2.28
N PRO A 88 -4.66 -8.65 -0.99
CA PRO A 88 -4.37 -9.91 -0.33
C PRO A 88 -5.63 -10.78 -0.25
N GLN A 89 -5.42 -12.09 -0.26
CA GLN A 89 -6.47 -13.09 -0.11
C GLN A 89 -6.22 -13.91 1.15
N VAL A 90 -7.31 -14.34 1.79
CA VAL A 90 -7.30 -15.25 2.92
C VAL A 90 -8.15 -16.47 2.57
N SER A 91 -7.72 -17.65 3.00
CA SER A 91 -8.42 -18.94 2.83
C SER A 91 -8.49 -19.69 4.15
N ASP A 92 -9.27 -20.78 4.19
CA ASP A 92 -9.44 -21.63 5.39
C ASP A 92 -10.08 -20.87 6.56
N THR A 93 -11.06 -20.03 6.24
CA THR A 93 -11.81 -19.19 7.16
C THR A 93 -13.26 -19.68 7.21
N LYS A 94 -13.94 -19.51 8.35
CA LYS A 94 -15.37 -19.89 8.49
C LYS A 94 -16.26 -19.10 7.54
N GLU A 95 -15.92 -17.83 7.33
CA GLU A 95 -16.60 -16.92 6.42
C GLU A 95 -15.62 -16.42 5.35
N THR A 96 -16.12 -16.06 4.17
CA THR A 96 -15.26 -15.54 3.11
C THR A 96 -14.73 -14.15 3.49
N PHE A 97 -13.41 -14.00 3.56
CA PHE A 97 -12.80 -12.69 3.79
C PHE A 97 -13.16 -11.69 2.67
N GLN A 98 -13.80 -10.60 3.06
CA GLN A 98 -14.04 -9.42 2.24
C GLN A 98 -13.40 -8.22 2.95
N SER A 99 -12.72 -7.38 2.18
CA SER A 99 -11.97 -6.24 2.70
C SER A 99 -12.91 -5.05 2.82
N GLU A 100 -13.27 -4.69 4.06
CA GLU A 100 -14.05 -3.49 4.37
C GLU A 100 -13.26 -2.25 4.00
N VAL A 101 -11.95 -2.23 4.29
CA VAL A 101 -11.04 -1.14 3.93
C VAL A 101 -11.09 -0.85 2.43
N TRP A 102 -11.12 -1.89 1.60
CA TRP A 102 -11.22 -1.72 0.15
C TRP A 102 -12.54 -1.09 -0.27
N GLU A 103 -13.66 -1.54 0.26
CA GLU A 103 -15.00 -1.03 -0.08
C GLU A 103 -15.15 0.46 0.25
N HIS A 104 -14.53 0.92 1.33
CA HIS A 104 -14.55 2.33 1.71
C HIS A 104 -13.66 3.21 0.82
N ILE A 105 -12.52 2.68 0.34
CA ILE A 105 -11.51 3.49 -0.34
C ILE A 105 -11.59 3.43 -1.86
N GLU A 106 -12.12 2.35 -2.44
CA GLU A 106 -12.14 2.21 -3.92
C GLU A 106 -12.90 3.32 -4.64
N GLY A 107 -13.84 3.98 -3.95
CA GLY A 107 -14.60 5.14 -4.43
C GLY A 107 -14.07 6.52 -3.99
N ASP A 108 -13.15 6.59 -3.04
CA ASP A 108 -12.63 7.85 -2.47
C ASP A 108 -11.12 8.03 -2.74
N THR A 109 -10.79 8.06 -4.03
CA THR A 109 -9.40 8.11 -4.49
C THR A 109 -8.76 9.49 -4.33
N GLU A 110 -9.55 10.56 -4.25
CA GLU A 110 -9.04 11.92 -4.04
C GLU A 110 -8.42 12.08 -2.65
N GLN A 111 -9.05 11.54 -1.61
CA GLN A 111 -8.47 11.56 -0.26
C GLN A 111 -7.19 10.73 -0.21
N LEU A 112 -7.18 9.59 -0.89
CA LEU A 112 -6.03 8.72 -0.97
C LEU A 112 -4.82 9.39 -1.64
N GLU A 113 -5.05 10.16 -2.70
CA GLU A 113 -4.02 10.99 -3.35
C GLU A 113 -3.46 12.06 -2.39
N LYS A 114 -4.33 12.77 -1.66
CA LYS A 114 -3.91 13.76 -0.67
C LYS A 114 -3.05 13.15 0.42
N ILE A 115 -3.44 12.00 0.98
CA ILE A 115 -2.66 11.30 2.01
C ILE A 115 -1.31 10.87 1.45
N ALA A 116 -1.26 10.31 0.23
CA ALA A 116 0.00 9.91 -0.39
C ALA A 116 0.97 11.09 -0.56
N ILE A 117 0.47 12.25 -1.00
CA ILE A 117 1.26 13.48 -1.11
C ILE A 117 1.73 13.95 0.27
N GLU A 118 0.84 14.01 1.27
CA GLU A 118 1.19 14.43 2.63
C GLU A 118 2.24 13.51 3.28
N MET A 119 2.13 12.20 3.10
CA MET A 119 3.11 11.23 3.57
C MET A 119 4.48 11.49 2.98
N TYR A 120 4.56 11.90 1.70
CA TYR A 120 5.82 12.24 1.06
C TYR A 120 6.39 13.57 1.57
N VAL A 121 5.57 14.62 1.66
CA VAL A 121 5.99 15.92 2.19
C VAL A 121 6.52 15.79 3.62
N ARG A 122 5.81 15.04 4.48
CA ARG A 122 6.22 14.78 5.87
C ARG A 122 7.40 13.81 5.96
N GLY A 123 7.46 12.79 5.10
CA GLY A 123 8.57 11.84 5.01
C GLY A 123 9.89 12.50 4.59
N CYS A 124 9.85 13.40 3.60
CA CYS A 124 10.98 14.24 3.21
C CYS A 124 11.42 15.18 4.35
N SER A 125 10.47 15.73 5.12
CA SER A 125 10.79 16.56 6.29
C SER A 125 11.53 15.77 7.40
N THR A 126 11.26 14.47 7.57
CA THR A 126 12.00 13.63 8.53
C THR A 126 13.40 13.23 8.07
N GLN A 127 13.69 13.24 6.76
CA GLN A 127 15.05 12.99 6.26
C GLN A 127 15.96 14.23 6.30
N ASP A 128 15.40 15.43 6.49
CA ASP A 128 16.15 16.69 6.61
C ASP A 128 16.68 16.97 8.05
N ARG A 129 16.77 15.94 8.89
CA ARG A 129 17.39 16.01 10.24
C ARG A 129 18.65 15.18 10.40
N ARG A 130 19.34 14.87 9.31
CA ARG A 130 20.66 14.21 9.33
C ARG A 130 21.68 14.94 8.46
N SER A 131 21.88 16.22 8.74
CA SER A 131 23.07 16.97 8.36
C SER A 131 23.53 17.76 9.60
N TYR A 132 24.43 17.17 10.39
CA TYR A 132 25.38 17.81 11.29
C TYR A 132 26.40 16.77 11.74
#